data_AF-A0A498NV66-F1
#
_entry.id   AF-A0A498NV66-F1
#
_cell.length_a   1.000
_cell.length_b   1.000
_cell.length_c   1.000
_cell.angle_alpha   90.00
_cell.angle_beta   90.00
_cell.angle_gamma   90.00
#
_symmetry.space_group_name_H-M   'P 1'
#
loop_
_entity.id
_entity.type
_entity.pdbx_description
1 polymer ?
#
loop_
_entity_poly.entity_id
_entity_poly.type
_entity_poly.pdbx_seq_one_letter_code
_entity_poly.pdbx_strand_id
1 'polypeptide(L)' 'MTTTTLERTEGLSVLNQAMAVIKERIEEKRGVFNIQMEPKVVTDTDETELARQLERLERENAEVDGDDDAEEMEAKTED' A
#
# COMPACT_ATOMS: atom_id res chain seq x y z
N MET A 1 1.37 11.79 -5.69
CA MET A 1 2.53 12.67 -5.94
C MET A 1 3.54 12.41 -4.83
N THR A 2 4.81 12.24 -5.15
CA THR A 2 5.89 12.03 -4.17
C THR A 2 6.92 13.14 -4.31
N THR A 3 7.54 13.56 -3.20
CA THR A 3 8.55 14.61 -3.19
C THR A 3 9.55 14.35 -2.08
N THR A 4 10.84 14.37 -2.40
CA THR A 4 11.93 14.19 -1.44
C THR A 4 12.44 15.56 -1.00
N THR A 5 12.49 15.82 0.30
CA THR A 5 13.01 17.06 0.88
C THR A 5 13.65 16.80 2.24
N LEU A 6 14.60 17.65 2.62
CA LEU A 6 15.13 17.69 3.99
C LEU A 6 14.17 18.45 4.93
N GLU A 7 13.48 19.46 4.41
CA GLU A 7 12.58 20.34 5.18
C GLU A 7 11.15 19.79 5.18
N ARG A 8 10.84 18.97 6.17
CA ARG A 8 9.61 18.17 6.25
C ARG A 8 8.33 19.03 6.25
N THR A 9 8.30 20.07 7.08
CA THR A 9 7.13 20.93 7.24
C THR A 9 6.89 21.79 6.00
N GLU A 10 7.96 22.35 5.45
CA GLU A 10 7.87 23.20 4.26
C GLU A 10 7.50 22.37 3.03
N GLY A 11 8.11 21.19 2.86
CA GLY A 11 7.76 20.29 1.75
C GLY A 11 6.32 19.82 1.78
N LEU A 12 5.78 19.51 2.95
CA LEU A 12 4.35 19.20 3.10
C LEU A 12 3.46 20.38 2.69
N SER A 13 3.83 21.60 3.09
CA SER A 13 3.07 22.81 2.72
C SER A 13 3.06 23.01 1.20
N VAL A 14 4.23 22.92 0.56
CA VAL A 14 4.37 23.06 -0.90
C VAL A 14 3.58 21.97 -1.64
N LEU A 15 3.63 20.72 -1.15
CA LEU A 15 2.90 19.62 -1.76
C LEU A 15 1.38 19.82 -1.68
N ASN A 16 0.88 20.34 -0.56
CA ASN A 16 -0.53 20.69 -0.41
C ASN A 16 -0.95 21.83 -1.36
N GLN A 17 -0.12 22.87 -1.48
CA GLN A 17 -0.37 23.97 -2.42
C GLN A 17 -0.41 23.48 -3.87
N ALA A 18 0.53 22.61 -4.26
CA ALA A 18 0.55 22.01 -5.59
C ALA A 18 -0.73 21.21 -5.88
N MET A 19 -1.21 20.44 -4.92
CA MET A 19 -2.47 19.69 -5.07
C MET A 19 -3.69 20.60 -5.18
N ALA A 20 -3.73 21.72 -4.46
CA ALA A 20 -4.81 22.70 -4.59
C ALA A 20 -4.87 23.28 -6.02
N VAL A 21 -3.72 23.65 -6.58
CA VAL A 21 -3.63 24.15 -7.97
C VAL A 21 -4.03 23.07 -8.97
N ILE A 22 -3.58 21.82 -8.78
CA ILE A 22 -3.96 20.71 -9.66
C ILE A 22 -5.48 20.48 -9.61
N LYS A 23 -6.08 20.50 -8.41
CA LYS A 23 -7.51 20.37 -8.22
C LYS A 23 -8.26 21.46 -9.00
N GLU A 24 -7.88 22.73 -8.81
CA GLU A 24 -8.47 23.86 -9.52
C GLU A 24 -8.42 23.67 -11.04
N ARG A 25 -7.26 23.29 -11.59
CA ARG A 25 -7.10 23.05 -13.04
C ARG A 25 -7.92 21.89 -13.59
N ILE A 26 -8.17 20.86 -12.78
CA ILE A 26 -8.98 19.71 -13.17
C ILE A 26 -10.47 20.08 -13.13
N GLU A 27 -10.90 20.77 -12.07
CA GLU A 27 -12.29 21.21 -11.89
C GLU A 27 -12.68 22.29 -12.92
N GLU A 28 -11.76 23.18 -13.31
CA GLU A 28 -11.92 24.13 -14.43
C GLU A 28 -12.34 23.43 -15.74
N LYS A 29 -11.82 22.22 -15.98
CA LYS A 29 -12.11 21.40 -17.17
C LYS A 29 -13.29 20.45 -16.98
N ARG A 30 -14.09 20.65 -15.93
CA ARG A 30 -15.22 19.78 -15.53
C ARG A 30 -14.80 18.34 -15.19
N GLY A 31 -13.55 18.15 -14.78
CA GLY A 31 -13.06 16.89 -14.22
C GLY A 31 -13.37 16.75 -12.72
N VAL A 32 -13.12 15.56 -12.17
CA VAL A 32 -13.25 15.28 -10.73
C VAL A 32 -11.88 14.93 -10.18
N PHE A 33 -11.51 15.56 -9.06
CA PHE A 33 -10.26 15.29 -8.36
C PHE A 33 -10.53 14.83 -6.94
N ASN A 34 -10.14 13.59 -6.62
CA ASN A 34 -10.31 12.98 -5.31
C ASN A 34 -8.93 12.62 -4.73
N ILE A 35 -8.71 12.99 -3.46
CA ILE A 35 -7.52 12.62 -2.71
C ILE A 35 -7.82 11.30 -2.00
N GLN A 36 -7.14 10.22 -2.41
CA GLN A 36 -7.28 8.90 -1.77
C GLN A 36 -6.47 8.79 -0.48
N MET A 37 -5.35 9.53 -0.40
CA MET A 37 -4.47 9.55 0.76
C MET A 37 -3.91 10.96 0.92
N GLU A 38 -4.06 11.51 2.11
CA GLU A 38 -3.47 12.80 2.44
C GLU A 38 -1.94 12.71 2.44
N PRO A 39 -1.26 13.79 2.05
CA PRO A 39 0.20 13.83 1.97
C PRO A 39 0.77 13.71 3.37
N LYS A 40 1.64 12.71 3.56
CA LYS A 40 2.31 12.41 4.83
C LYS A 40 3.81 12.40 4.64
N VAL A 41 4.54 12.82 5.68
CA VAL A 41 6.01 12.68 5.70
C VAL A 41 6.32 11.23 6.00
N VAL A 42 7.15 10.64 5.15
CA VAL A 42 7.71 9.32 5.34
C VAL A 42 9.20 9.46 5.59
N THR A 43 9.74 8.59 6.43
CA THR A 43 11.19 8.47 6.64
C THR A 43 11.70 7.13 6.12
N ASP A 44 13.00 7.06 5.81
CA ASP A 44 13.65 5.82 5.36
C ASP A 44 13.42 4.65 6.34
N THR A 45 13.34 4.94 7.64
CA THR A 45 13.01 3.96 8.67
C THR A 45 11.58 3.46 8.54
N ASP A 46 10.61 4.37 8.34
CA ASP A 46 9.20 4.01 8.18
C ASP A 46 8.98 3.17 6.91
N GLU A 47 9.67 3.49 5.82
CA GLU A 47 9.62 2.73 4.57
C GLU A 47 10.17 1.31 4.76
N THR A 48 11.29 1.18 5.47
CA THR A 48 11.91 -0.12 5.76
C THR A 48 11.02 -0.98 6.65
N GLU A 49 10.37 -0.38 7.66
CA GLU A 49 9.45 -1.10 8.54
C GLU A 49 8.18 -1.53 7.78
N LEU A 50 7.60 -0.63 6.99
CA LEU A 50 6.43 -0.93 6.17
C LEU A 50 6.72 -2.07 5.18
N ALA A 51 7.90 -2.07 4.54
CA ALA A 51 8.31 -3.14 3.63
C ALA A 51 8.36 -4.51 4.31
N ARG A 52 8.90 -4.60 5.53
CA ARG A 52 8.91 -5.86 6.30
C ARG A 52 7.51 -6.31 6.69
N GLN A 53 6.64 -5.37 7.07
CA GLN A 53 5.26 -5.71 7.42
C GLN A 53 4.50 -6.23 6.19
N LEU A 54 4.68 -5.61 5.03
CA LEU A 54 4.09 -6.06 3.77
C LEU A 54 4.59 -7.45 3.37
N GLU A 55 5.89 -7.71 3.44
CA GLU A 55 6.44 -9.05 3.13
C GLU A 55 5.87 -10.12 4.07
N ARG A 56 5.69 -9.81 5.37
CA ARG A 56 5.06 -10.73 6.31
C ARG A 56 3.60 -11.00 5.94
N LEU A 57 2.84 -9.95 5.64
CA LEU A 57 1.44 -10.08 5.23
C LEU A 57 1.29 -10.83 3.91
N GLU A 58 2.21 -10.66 2.95
CA GLU A 58 2.23 -11.43 1.71
C GLU A 58 2.47 -12.92 1.97
N ARG A 59 3.38 -13.27 2.89
CA ARG A 59 3.59 -14.68 3.28
C ARG A 59 2.40 -15.27 4.02
N GLU A 60 1.73 -14.49 4.85
CA GLU A 60 0.54 -14.93 5.59
C GLU A 60 -0.70 -15.07 4.69
N ASN A 61 -0.83 -14.22 3.65
CA ASN A 61 -1.91 -14.29 2.66
C ASN A 61 -1.58 -15.20 1.47
N ALA A 62 -0.36 -15.72 1.37
CA ALA A 62 -0.02 -16.69 0.36
C ALA A 62 -0.86 -17.95 0.60
N GLU A 63 -1.70 -18.28 -0.38
CA GLU A 63 -2.50 -19.50 -0.36
C GLU A 63 -1.55 -20.70 -0.23
N VAL A 64 -1.67 -21.41 0.88
CA VAL A 64 -1.15 -22.78 1.00
C VAL A 64 -2.18 -23.68 0.36
N ASP A 65 -1.79 -24.40 -0.69
CA ASP A 65 -2.66 -25.37 -1.37
C ASP A 65 -3.00 -26.46 -0.36
N GLY A 66 -4.20 -26.38 0.22
CA GLY A 66 -4.64 -27.17 1.36
C GLY A 66 -5.16 -28.57 0.97
N ASP A 67 -5.15 -28.90 -0.31
CA ASP A 67 -5.77 -30.11 -0.85
C ASP A 67 -4.77 -31.18 -1.34
N ASP A 68 -3.46 -31.01 -1.09
CA ASP A 68 -2.44 -32.04 -1.41
C ASP A 68 -2.22 -33.09 -0.29
N ASP A 69 -2.95 -33.02 0.83
CA ASP A 69 -2.90 -34.01 1.93
C ASP A 69 -4.14 -34.94 1.97
N ALA A 70 -4.80 -35.17 0.82
CA ALA A 70 -5.92 -36.10 0.68
C ALA A 70 -5.53 -37.50 0.17
N GLU A 71 -4.25 -37.91 0.27
CA GLU A 71 -3.77 -39.26 -0.10
C GLU A 71 -3.29 -40.14 1.09
N GLU A 72 -3.68 -39.84 2.34
CA GLU A 72 -3.37 -40.71 3.50
C GLU A 72 -4.63 -41.23 4.25
N MET A 73 -5.74 -41.47 3.55
CA MET A 73 -6.94 -42.11 4.15
C MET A 73 -7.48 -43.32 3.37
N GLU A 74 -6.65 -44.02 2.59
CA GLU A 74 -6.96 -45.35 2.02
C GLU A 74 -6.01 -46.43 2.56
N ALA A 75 -6.07 -46.72 3.86
CA ALA A 75 -5.43 -47.92 4.41
C ALA A 75 -6.04 -48.36 5.75
N LYS A 76 -7.35 -48.66 5.79
CA LYS A 76 -7.96 -49.51 6.85
C LYS A 76 -9.42 -49.89 6.56
N THR A 77 -9.65 -50.54 5.42
CA THR A 77 -10.84 -51.38 5.24
C THR A 77 -10.42 -52.65 4.52
N GLU A 78 -9.84 -53.61 5.26
CA GLU A 78 -9.77 -55.05 4.93
C GLU A 78 -8.99 -55.77 6.05
N ASP A 79 -9.73 -56.25 7.07
CA ASP A 79 -9.82 -57.66 7.54
C ASP A 79 -10.70 -57.72 8.80
#